data_AF-A0A7W1I634-F1
#
_entry.id   AF-A0A7W1I634-F1
#
_cell.length_a   1.000
_cell.length_b   1.000
_cell.length_c   1.000
_cell.angle_alpha   90.00
_cell.angle_beta   90.00
_cell.angle_gamma   90.00
#
_symmetry.space_group_name_H-M   'P 1'
#
loop_
_entity.id
_entity.type
_entity.pdbx_description
1 polymer ?
#
loop_
_entity_poly.entity_id
_entity_poly.type
_entity_poly.pdbx_seq_one_letter_code
_entity_poly.pdbx_strand_id
1 'polypeptide(L)'
;MPPVRSHAPWLSSPPSRIERGGWYGTGSDHADPFAVNPIRRSFGLVVASAVMLVGPVAIGGEPGVTAMIAGGWMGMIGLAIGLPVLGLSLLEVGWEQLRRYLDPGIDQLAISRRLINILRRHGYDSIAMVEATPDATLLSLSNMDRRGLQEVRREIARWRYLRWQAAGFP
;
A
#
# COMPACT_ATOMS: atom_id res chain seq x y z
N MET A 1 33.68 10.78 45.12
CA MET A 1 32.53 9.90 44.83
C MET A 1 31.74 10.50 43.67
N PRO A 2 31.78 9.92 42.46
CA PRO A 2 30.90 10.34 41.36
C PRO A 2 29.53 9.64 41.44
N PRO A 3 28.45 10.24 40.90
CA PRO A 3 27.09 9.68 40.98
C PRO A 3 26.88 8.51 39.99
N VAL A 4 26.22 7.48 40.48
CA VAL A 4 25.78 6.28 39.73
C VAL A 4 24.67 6.70 38.75
N ARG A 5 24.91 6.53 37.44
CA ARG A 5 23.87 6.65 36.41
C ARG A 5 22.98 5.39 36.47
N SER A 6 21.73 5.56 36.88
CA SER A 6 20.69 4.54 36.73
C SER A 6 20.33 4.41 35.25
N HIS A 7 20.80 3.34 34.60
CA HIS A 7 20.30 2.91 33.31
C HIS A 7 18.89 2.35 33.49
N ALA A 8 17.88 3.01 32.92
CA ALA A 8 16.52 2.50 32.81
C ALA A 8 16.46 1.46 31.67
N PRO A 9 16.21 0.17 31.94
CA PRO A 9 16.31 -0.91 30.94
C PRO A 9 15.08 -1.06 30.02
N TRP A 10 14.11 -0.14 30.04
CA TRP A 10 12.83 -0.30 29.32
C TRP A 10 12.66 0.58 28.07
N LEU A 11 13.72 1.25 27.58
CA LEU A 11 13.69 1.93 26.29
C LEU A 11 14.55 1.18 25.26
N SER A 12 13.91 0.86 24.12
CA SER A 12 14.45 0.33 22.85
C SER A 12 14.41 -1.18 22.60
N SER A 13 13.20 -1.75 22.67
CA SER A 13 12.78 -2.62 21.57
C SER A 13 11.82 -1.82 20.70
N PRO A 14 12.11 -1.53 19.41
CA PRO A 14 11.06 -1.08 18.52
C PRO A 14 9.99 -2.18 18.49
N PRO A 15 8.68 -1.86 18.51
CA PRO A 15 7.67 -2.86 18.26
C PRO A 15 8.01 -3.51 16.93
N SER A 16 8.23 -4.83 16.99
CA SER A 16 8.46 -5.68 15.84
C SER A 16 7.44 -5.29 14.78
N ARG A 17 7.97 -5.04 13.58
CA ARG A 17 7.25 -4.90 12.32
C ARG A 17 5.97 -5.73 12.41
N ILE A 18 4.84 -5.04 12.47
CA ILE A 18 3.52 -5.64 12.36
C ILE A 18 3.55 -6.38 11.03
N GLU A 19 3.77 -7.69 11.10
CA GLU A 19 3.44 -8.62 10.05
C GLU A 19 1.96 -8.39 9.80
N ARG A 20 1.67 -7.62 8.75
CA ARG A 20 0.36 -7.59 8.15
C ARG A 20 0.12 -9.02 7.70
N GLY A 21 -0.54 -9.78 8.57
CA GLY A 21 -1.15 -11.06 8.27
C GLY A 21 -2.10 -10.85 7.11
N GLY A 22 -1.56 -11.01 5.90
CA GLY A 22 -2.33 -11.26 4.71
C GLY A 22 -3.04 -12.59 4.91
N TRP A 23 -4.31 -12.60 4.54
CA TRP A 23 -5.26 -13.69 4.67
C TRP A 23 -4.94 -14.87 3.74
N TYR A 24 -3.74 -15.43 3.82
CA TYR A 24 -3.34 -16.61 3.06
C TYR A 24 -2.67 -17.65 3.96
N GLY A 25 -3.45 -18.69 4.27
CA GLY A 25 -2.92 -20.06 4.31
C GLY A 25 -2.12 -20.46 5.54
N THR A 26 -2.81 -21.00 6.53
CA THR A 26 -2.27 -22.08 7.35
C THR A 26 -1.83 -23.24 6.44
N GLY A 27 -0.55 -23.61 6.46
CA GLY A 27 -0.08 -24.94 6.04
C GLY A 27 0.40 -25.10 4.59
N SER A 28 1.67 -24.82 4.35
CA SER A 28 2.66 -25.75 3.75
C SER A 28 3.96 -24.97 3.51
N ASP A 29 5.11 -25.55 3.87
CA ASP A 29 6.47 -25.07 3.55
C ASP A 29 6.77 -25.15 2.04
N HIS A 30 5.84 -24.70 1.20
CA HIS A 30 6.10 -24.46 -0.22
C HIS A 30 6.60 -23.03 -0.35
N ALA A 31 7.89 -22.90 -0.63
CA ALA A 31 8.51 -21.61 -0.95
C ALA A 31 7.93 -21.08 -2.26
N ASP A 32 6.77 -20.40 -2.20
CA ASP A 32 6.22 -19.67 -3.33
C ASP A 32 7.24 -18.59 -3.76
N PRO A 33 7.84 -18.72 -4.94
CA PRO A 33 8.84 -17.77 -5.41
C PRO A 33 8.27 -16.38 -5.70
N PHE A 34 6.95 -16.15 -5.67
CA PHE A 34 6.36 -14.83 -5.89
C PHE A 34 5.96 -14.10 -4.59
N ALA A 35 5.93 -14.77 -3.44
CA ALA A 35 5.42 -14.18 -2.19
C ALA A 35 6.23 -12.99 -1.62
N VAL A 36 7.55 -12.94 -1.83
CA VAL A 36 8.42 -11.91 -1.21
C VAL A 36 8.49 -10.61 -2.04
N ASN A 37 8.28 -10.68 -3.36
CA ASN A 37 8.26 -9.52 -4.26
C ASN A 37 7.63 -9.86 -5.62
N PRO A 38 6.29 -9.97 -5.68
CA PRO A 38 5.62 -10.55 -6.85
C PRO A 38 5.80 -9.67 -8.09
N ILE A 39 5.81 -8.34 -7.96
CA ILE A 39 5.96 -7.40 -9.08
C ILE A 39 7.34 -7.52 -9.73
N ARG A 40 8.44 -7.41 -8.96
CA ARG A 40 9.79 -7.48 -9.55
C ARG A 40 10.06 -8.84 -10.17
N ARG A 41 9.60 -9.92 -9.54
CA ARG A 41 9.86 -11.29 -10.02
C ARG A 41 9.01 -11.64 -11.23
N SER A 42 7.72 -11.29 -11.24
CA SER A 42 6.86 -11.49 -12.42
C SER A 42 7.27 -10.60 -13.59
N PHE A 43 7.67 -9.34 -13.34
CA PHE A 43 8.22 -8.47 -14.37
C PHE A 43 9.50 -9.05 -14.98
N GLY A 44 10.44 -9.52 -14.15
CA GLY A 44 11.66 -10.18 -14.63
C GLY A 44 11.38 -11.41 -15.48
N LEU A 45 10.41 -12.24 -15.06
CA LEU A 45 9.96 -13.40 -15.83
C LEU A 45 9.37 -12.98 -17.19
N VAL A 46 8.45 -12.02 -17.20
CA VAL A 46 7.81 -11.51 -18.42
C VAL A 46 8.85 -10.95 -19.40
N VAL A 47 9.80 -10.16 -18.90
CA VAL A 47 10.89 -9.59 -19.73
C VAL A 47 11.78 -10.70 -20.29
N ALA A 48 12.21 -11.67 -19.47
CA ALA A 48 13.03 -12.78 -19.92
C ALA A 48 12.30 -13.62 -20.98
N SER A 49 11.02 -13.91 -20.78
CA SER A 49 10.19 -14.64 -21.73
C SER A 49 9.95 -13.86 -23.03
N ALA A 50 9.74 -12.55 -22.96
CA ALA A 50 9.62 -11.71 -24.15
C ALA A 50 10.94 -11.66 -24.95
N VAL A 51 12.08 -11.54 -24.27
CA VAL A 51 13.41 -11.63 -24.89
C VAL A 51 13.63 -12.99 -25.54
N MET A 52 13.19 -14.08 -24.91
CA MET A 52 13.31 -15.43 -25.46
C MET A 52 12.47 -15.63 -26.74
N LEU A 53 11.34 -14.92 -26.87
CA LEU A 53 10.48 -14.96 -28.06
C LEU A 53 10.93 -14.01 -29.17
N VAL A 54 11.33 -12.79 -28.82
CA VAL A 54 11.66 -11.73 -29.79
C VAL A 54 13.15 -11.74 -30.15
N GLY A 55 14.02 -12.17 -29.24
CA GLY A 55 15.46 -12.25 -29.45
C GLY A 55 15.86 -13.08 -30.67
N PRO A 56 15.32 -14.29 -30.88
CA PRO A 56 15.60 -15.10 -32.07
C PRO A 56 15.18 -14.43 -33.39
N VAL A 57 14.12 -13.59 -33.37
CA VAL A 57 13.67 -12.82 -34.54
C VAL A 57 14.73 -11.78 -34.96
N ALA A 58 15.41 -11.18 -33.98
CA ALA A 58 16.50 -10.23 -34.25
C ALA A 58 17.78 -10.88 -34.78
N ILE A 59 18.02 -12.17 -34.46
CA ILE A 59 19.15 -12.95 -35.00
C ILE A 59 18.90 -13.32 -36.47
N GLY A 60 17.66 -13.66 -36.82
CA GLY A 60 17.27 -14.03 -38.18
C GLY A 60 17.87 -15.36 -38.67
N GLY A 61 17.48 -15.75 -39.89
CA GLY A 61 17.98 -16.95 -40.56
C GLY A 61 17.65 -18.28 -39.87
N GLU A 62 18.29 -19.36 -40.31
CA GLU A 62 18.17 -20.69 -39.71
C GLU A 62 18.46 -20.76 -38.19
N PRO A 63 19.50 -20.10 -37.65
CA PRO A 63 19.76 -20.18 -36.21
C PRO A 63 18.66 -19.47 -35.39
N GLY A 64 18.10 -18.37 -35.88
CA GLY A 64 16.97 -17.69 -35.26
C GLY A 64 15.71 -18.56 -35.25
N VAL A 65 15.37 -19.19 -36.38
CA VAL A 65 14.21 -20.10 -36.48
C VAL A 65 14.39 -21.31 -35.55
N THR A 66 15.59 -21.90 -35.53
CA THR A 66 15.89 -23.06 -34.68
C THR A 66 15.76 -22.72 -33.19
N ALA A 67 16.31 -21.57 -32.77
CA ALA A 67 16.18 -21.10 -31.40
C ALA A 67 14.71 -20.80 -31.02
N MET A 68 13.93 -20.26 -31.95
CA MET A 68 12.51 -19.97 -31.73
C MET A 68 11.68 -21.24 -31.57
N ILE A 69 11.93 -22.28 -32.37
CA ILE A 69 11.23 -23.58 -32.25
C ILE A 69 11.65 -24.30 -30.97
N ALA A 70 12.96 -24.35 -30.67
CA ALA A 70 13.48 -25.06 -29.50
C ALA A 70 13.11 -24.41 -28.16
N GLY A 71 13.11 -23.07 -28.12
CA GLY A 71 12.95 -22.29 -26.88
C GLY A 71 11.63 -21.52 -26.75
N GLY A 72 10.91 -21.28 -27.84
CA GLY A 72 9.74 -20.39 -27.84
C GLY A 72 8.61 -20.83 -26.91
N TRP A 73 8.42 -22.14 -26.75
CA TRP A 73 7.39 -22.69 -25.85
C TRP A 73 7.68 -22.37 -24.37
N MET A 74 8.94 -22.32 -23.95
CA MET A 74 9.32 -21.88 -22.59
C MET A 74 9.02 -20.39 -22.38
N GLY A 75 9.27 -19.57 -23.41
CA GLY A 75 8.86 -18.17 -23.41
C GLY A 75 7.34 -18.03 -23.26
N MET A 76 6.56 -18.82 -24.00
CA MET A 76 5.09 -18.79 -23.92
C MET A 76 4.58 -19.20 -22.53
N ILE A 77 5.14 -20.25 -21.92
CA ILE A 77 4.78 -20.66 -20.55
C ILE A 77 5.09 -19.55 -19.55
N GLY A 78 6.28 -18.95 -19.64
CA GLY A 78 6.68 -17.87 -18.75
C GLY A 78 5.80 -16.63 -18.88
N LEU A 79 5.34 -16.28 -20.09
CA LEU A 79 4.34 -15.22 -20.28
C LEU A 79 2.95 -15.61 -19.74
N ALA A 80 2.50 -16.84 -20.01
CA ALA A 80 1.21 -17.34 -19.57
C ALA A 80 1.05 -17.31 -18.05
N ILE A 81 2.14 -17.55 -17.30
CA ILE A 81 2.17 -17.49 -15.83
C ILE A 81 2.49 -16.07 -15.35
N GLY A 82 3.46 -15.40 -15.99
CA GLY A 82 3.97 -14.10 -15.55
C GLY A 82 2.96 -12.97 -15.72
N LEU A 83 2.19 -12.94 -16.82
CA LEU A 83 1.23 -11.87 -17.10
C LEU A 83 0.07 -11.82 -16.09
N PRO A 84 -0.61 -12.92 -15.72
CA PRO A 84 -1.63 -12.89 -14.69
C PRO A 84 -1.10 -12.44 -13.33
N VAL A 85 0.06 -12.95 -12.91
CA VAL A 85 0.67 -12.58 -11.62
C VAL A 85 1.05 -11.10 -11.60
N LEU A 86 1.68 -10.61 -12.68
CA LEU A 86 2.03 -9.19 -12.81
C LEU A 86 0.77 -8.31 -12.84
N GLY A 87 -0.25 -8.73 -13.58
CA GLY A 87 -1.53 -8.04 -13.67
C GLY A 87 -2.22 -7.90 -12.32
N LEU A 88 -2.34 -9.00 -11.57
CA LEU A 88 -2.93 -8.98 -10.23
C LEU A 88 -2.11 -8.13 -9.26
N SER A 89 -0.78 -8.24 -9.30
CA SER A 89 0.10 -7.48 -8.41
C SER A 89 0.04 -5.97 -8.69
N LEU A 90 -0.02 -5.58 -9.97
CA LEU A 90 -0.21 -4.19 -10.38
C LEU A 90 -1.60 -3.68 -10.01
N LEU A 91 -2.63 -4.54 -10.12
CA LEU A 91 -3.99 -4.19 -9.74
C LEU A 91 -4.10 -3.97 -8.23
N GLU A 92 -3.46 -4.80 -7.41
CA GLU A 92 -3.45 -4.64 -5.95
C GLU A 92 -2.76 -3.35 -5.53
N VAL A 93 -1.57 -3.06 -6.09
CA VAL A 93 -0.88 -1.79 -5.82
C VAL A 93 -1.67 -0.60 -6.36
N GLY A 94 -2.25 -0.72 -7.56
CA GLY A 94 -3.12 0.29 -8.15
C GLY A 94 -4.35 0.55 -7.30
N TRP A 95 -4.95 -0.51 -6.74
CA TRP A 95 -6.10 -0.44 -5.85
C TRP A 95 -5.74 0.18 -4.50
N GLU A 96 -4.60 -0.17 -3.90
CA GLU A 96 -4.11 0.48 -2.69
C GLU A 96 -3.85 1.97 -2.92
N GLN A 97 -3.22 2.31 -4.06
CA GLN A 97 -2.92 3.69 -4.39
C GLN A 97 -4.22 4.48 -4.65
N LEU A 98 -5.17 3.89 -5.38
CA LEU A 98 -6.48 4.47 -5.63
C LEU A 98 -7.26 4.62 -4.32
N ARG A 99 -7.24 3.62 -3.43
CA ARG A 99 -7.87 3.69 -2.12
C ARG A 99 -7.26 4.77 -1.24
N ARG A 100 -5.93 4.95 -1.24
CA ARG A 100 -5.27 6.04 -0.49
C ARG A 100 -5.60 7.42 -1.07
N TYR A 101 -5.83 7.48 -2.38
CA TYR A 101 -6.26 8.70 -3.06
C TYR A 101 -7.71 9.05 -2.72
N LEU A 102 -8.60 8.06 -2.77
CA LEU A 102 -10.04 8.20 -2.50
C LEU A 102 -10.35 8.35 -1.00
N ASP A 103 -9.61 7.67 -0.13
CA ASP A 103 -9.86 7.58 1.31
C ASP A 103 -8.63 8.03 2.12
N PRO A 104 -8.32 9.35 2.10
CA PRO A 104 -7.23 9.92 2.87
C PRO A 104 -7.49 9.70 4.37
N GLY A 105 -6.52 9.12 5.06
CA GLY A 105 -6.64 8.82 6.49
C GLY A 105 -6.70 10.07 7.36
N ILE A 106 -7.33 9.96 8.54
CA ILE A 106 -7.44 11.07 9.50
C ILE A 106 -6.09 11.57 10.03
N ASP A 107 -5.02 10.77 9.86
CA ASP A 107 -3.65 11.13 10.26
C ASP A 107 -3.06 12.30 9.45
N GLN A 108 -3.66 12.65 8.31
CA GLN A 108 -3.26 13.82 7.52
C GLN A 108 -3.86 15.13 8.05
N LEU A 109 -4.86 15.06 8.93
CA LEU A 109 -5.40 16.24 9.59
C LEU A 109 -4.43 16.68 10.69
N ALA A 110 -4.09 17.98 10.70
CA ALA A 110 -3.26 18.59 11.74
C ALA A 110 -4.03 18.81 13.05
N ILE A 111 -4.69 17.76 13.55
CA ILE A 111 -5.47 17.74 14.80
C ILE A 111 -4.67 17.12 15.94
N SER A 112 -5.08 17.41 17.18
CA SER A 112 -4.43 16.83 18.36
C SER A 112 -4.45 15.28 18.36
N ARG A 113 -3.37 14.64 18.85
CA ARG A 113 -3.25 13.17 18.97
C ARG A 113 -4.41 12.54 19.76
N ARG A 114 -4.97 13.28 20.72
CA ARG A 114 -6.14 12.85 21.49
C ARG A 114 -7.34 12.65 20.57
N LEU A 115 -7.62 13.60 19.69
CA LEU A 115 -8.76 13.55 18.77
C LEU A 115 -8.60 12.44 17.73
N ILE A 116 -7.39 12.24 17.21
CA ILE A 116 -7.05 11.11 16.32
C ILE A 116 -7.40 9.78 17.00
N ASN A 117 -6.97 9.59 18.24
CA ASN A 117 -7.24 8.36 18.98
C ASN A 117 -8.73 8.16 19.26
N ILE A 118 -9.48 9.23 19.56
CA ILE A 118 -10.93 9.14 19.79
C ILE A 118 -11.64 8.73 18.49
N LEU A 119 -11.33 9.37 17.37
CA LEU A 119 -11.92 9.07 16.06
C LEU A 119 -11.62 7.63 15.64
N ARG A 120 -10.35 7.21 15.71
CA ARG A 120 -9.91 5.85 15.39
C ARG A 120 -10.57 4.79 16.28
N ARG A 121 -10.71 5.05 17.59
CA ARG A 121 -11.38 4.13 18.52
C ARG A 121 -12.84 3.86 18.14
N HIS A 122 -13.50 4.81 17.50
CA HIS A 122 -14.89 4.68 17.06
C HIS A 122 -15.01 4.33 15.56
N GLY A 123 -13.91 3.95 14.91
CA GLY A 123 -13.90 3.47 13.51
C GLY A 123 -13.86 4.57 12.45
N TYR A 124 -13.62 5.82 12.83
CA TYR A 124 -13.46 6.92 11.89
C TYR A 124 -12.01 6.99 11.42
N ASP A 125 -11.66 6.19 10.42
CA ASP A 125 -10.28 6.10 9.93
C ASP A 125 -9.99 7.06 8.76
N SER A 126 -11.02 7.65 8.14
CA SER A 126 -10.87 8.52 6.98
C SER A 126 -11.51 9.90 7.10
N ILE A 127 -10.92 10.88 6.41
CA ILE A 127 -11.38 12.28 6.38
C ILE A 127 -12.80 12.36 5.81
N ALA A 128 -13.09 11.60 4.75
CA ALA A 128 -14.40 11.59 4.09
C ALA A 128 -15.51 11.08 5.03
N MET A 129 -15.22 10.02 5.80
CA MET A 129 -16.17 9.47 6.76
C MET A 129 -16.48 10.47 7.88
N VAL A 130 -15.45 11.16 8.40
CA VAL A 130 -15.64 12.23 9.41
C VAL A 130 -16.40 13.43 8.82
N GLU A 131 -16.10 13.82 7.58
CA GLU A 131 -16.77 14.92 6.90
C GLU A 131 -18.28 14.66 6.72
N ALA A 132 -18.64 13.45 6.27
CA ALA A 132 -20.02 13.03 6.03
C ALA A 132 -20.83 12.80 7.32
N THR A 133 -20.17 12.62 8.45
CA THR A 133 -20.84 12.33 9.72
C THR A 133 -21.44 13.62 10.32
N PRO A 134 -22.71 13.62 10.78
CA PRO A 134 -23.31 14.78 11.44
C PRO A 134 -22.59 15.16 12.74
N ASP A 135 -22.55 16.47 13.04
CA ASP A 135 -21.91 16.99 14.26
C ASP A 135 -22.50 16.40 15.55
N ALA A 136 -23.82 16.13 15.57
CA ALA A 136 -24.48 15.49 16.70
C ALA A 136 -23.94 14.07 16.97
N THR A 137 -23.64 13.31 15.92
CA THR A 137 -23.07 11.97 16.01
C THR A 137 -21.61 12.03 16.48
N LEU A 138 -20.82 12.98 15.99
CA LEU A 138 -19.44 13.17 16.46
C LEU A 138 -19.39 13.62 17.93
N LEU A 139 -20.34 14.45 18.37
CA LEU A 139 -20.46 14.85 19.78
C LEU A 139 -20.95 13.72 20.70
N SER A 140 -21.62 12.71 20.14
CA SER A 140 -22.01 11.52 20.90
C SER A 140 -20.84 10.57 21.20
N LEU A 141 -19.68 10.79 20.56
CA LEU A 141 -18.49 9.97 20.80
C LEU A 141 -17.99 10.21 22.22
N SER A 142 -17.71 9.11 22.93
CA SER A 142 -17.20 9.16 24.28
C SER A 142 -15.92 10.00 24.30
N ASN A 143 -15.92 11.08 25.12
CA ASN A 143 -14.79 11.99 25.30
C ASN A 143 -14.55 13.04 24.19
N MET A 144 -15.51 13.27 23.29
CA MET A 144 -15.50 14.38 22.31
C MET A 144 -16.14 15.65 22.90
N ASP A 145 -15.48 16.80 22.73
CA ASP A 145 -15.97 18.10 23.18
C ASP A 145 -16.26 19.04 22.00
N ARG A 146 -17.04 20.10 22.23
CA ARG A 146 -17.37 21.09 21.18
C ARG A 146 -16.13 21.79 20.61
N ARG A 147 -15.09 22.00 21.41
CA ARG A 147 -13.82 22.59 20.95
C ARG A 147 -13.06 21.61 20.05
N GLY A 148 -12.97 20.34 20.42
CA GLY A 148 -12.39 19.29 19.59
C GLY A 148 -13.13 19.11 18.27
N LEU A 149 -14.47 19.16 18.28
CA LEU A 149 -15.25 19.13 17.04
C LEU A 149 -14.93 20.32 16.12
N GLN A 150 -14.87 21.53 16.67
CA GLN A 150 -14.52 22.72 15.89
C GLN A 150 -13.09 22.63 15.32
N GLU A 151 -12.14 22.08 16.07
CA GLU A 151 -10.79 21.81 15.60
C GLU A 151 -10.80 20.85 14.42
N VAL A 152 -11.50 19.73 14.53
CA VAL A 152 -11.66 18.74 13.44
C VAL A 152 -12.28 19.39 12.20
N ARG A 153 -13.39 20.11 12.34
CA ARG A 153 -14.07 20.78 11.21
C ARG A 153 -13.20 21.84 10.55
N ARG A 154 -12.45 22.61 11.34
CA ARG A 154 -11.52 23.63 10.82
C ARG A 154 -10.40 22.98 10.02
N GLU A 155 -9.81 21.91 10.50
CA GLU A 155 -8.72 21.23 9.79
C GLU A 155 -9.22 20.51 8.53
N ILE A 156 -10.44 19.94 8.54
CA ILE A 156 -11.07 19.39 7.32
C ILE A 156 -11.26 20.49 6.26
N ALA A 157 -11.79 21.65 6.68
CA ALA A 157 -11.98 22.78 5.76
C ALA A 157 -10.65 23.28 5.18
N ARG A 158 -9.59 23.37 6.01
CA ARG A 158 -8.24 23.74 5.58
C ARG A 158 -7.67 22.73 4.58
N TRP A 159 -7.79 21.46 4.89
CA TRP A 159 -7.34 20.37 4.02
C TRP A 159 -8.06 20.40 2.66
N ARG A 160 -9.38 20.61 2.66
CA ARG A 160 -10.17 20.73 1.43
C ARG A 160 -9.70 21.90 0.57
N TYR A 161 -9.41 23.04 1.22
CA TYR A 161 -8.87 24.21 0.55
C TYR A 161 -7.50 23.95 -0.08
N LEU A 162 -6.57 23.32 0.64
CA LEU A 162 -5.25 22.96 0.11
C LEU A 162 -5.35 22.00 -1.07
N ARG A 163 -6.26 21.02 -0.99
CA ARG A 163 -6.52 20.08 -2.08
C ARG A 163 -7.11 20.77 -3.31
N TRP A 164 -8.01 21.73 -3.10
CA TRP A 164 -8.59 22.53 -4.19
C TRP A 164 -7.55 23.43 -4.85
N GLN A 165 -6.63 24.05 -4.09
CA GLN A 165 -5.50 24.78 -4.65
C GLN A 165 -4.55 23.89 -5.44
N ALA A 166 -4.25 22.68 -4.94
CA ALA A 166 -3.36 21.72 -5.61
C ALA A 166 -3.94 21.16 -6.92
N ALA A 167 -5.28 21.12 -7.06
CA ALA A 167 -5.94 20.67 -8.28
C ALA A 167 -5.80 21.66 -9.45
N GLY A 168 -5.32 22.89 -9.19
CA GLY A 168 -5.36 23.98 -10.17
C GLY A 168 -6.81 24.43 -10.37
N PHE A 169 -7.05 25.74 -10.32
CA PHE A 169 -8.35 26.28 -10.69
C PHE A 169 -8.69 25.81 -12.12
N PRO A 170 -9.86 25.20 -12.38
CA PRO A 170 -10.34 25.13 -13.75
C PRO A 170 -10.51 26.53 -14.33
#